data_AF-A0A8T6UW65-F1
#
_entry.id   AF-A0A8T6UW65-F1
#
_cell.length_a   1.000
_cell.length_b   1.000
_cell.length_c   1.000
_cell.angle_alpha   90.00
_cell.angle_beta   90.00
_cell.angle_gamma   90.00
#
_symmetry.space_group_name_H-M   'P 1'
#
loop_
_entity.id
_entity.type
_entity.pdbx_description
1 polymer ?
#
loop_
_entity_poly.entity_id
_entity_poly.type
_entity_poly.pdbx_seq_one_letter_code
_entity_poly.pdbx_strand_id
1 'polypeptide(L)'
;WGDAEAFDKLAWLIAKREKIGDTLAEGTYRAALKIAQDKGMAPEELLKYAVHVKGIEIGAHGTRSDADYTHDISYAANVQGGDHTSVAVDGYSELSAAVFTDSAVICNFCFYGVPQELVFDYAKAITGFPITREKWRTVNGPRIVTLQRALLLLGGPDVIWEPIKDDDNPPRFYEPLPSGPYKGDTTDKKVVEEKRLSYFETLGWDEFGIPKKETLVKLDLKDLESSMRRLRH
;
A
#
# COMPACT_ATOMS: atom_id res chain seq x y z
N TRP A 1 -13.41 24.85 -3.18
CA TRP A 1 -13.18 23.94 -4.32
C TRP A 1 -13.48 24.67 -5.60
N GLY A 2 -12.77 24.39 -6.69
CA GLY A 2 -12.98 25.05 -7.99
C GLY A 2 -12.28 26.40 -8.17
N ASP A 3 -11.35 26.76 -7.28
CA ASP A 3 -10.58 28.01 -7.34
C ASP A 3 -9.13 27.70 -7.77
N ALA A 4 -8.80 28.06 -9.01
CA ALA A 4 -7.49 27.79 -9.61
C ALA A 4 -6.38 28.71 -9.05
N GLU A 5 -6.70 29.96 -8.73
CA GLU A 5 -5.72 30.90 -8.16
C GLU A 5 -5.31 30.49 -6.74
N ALA A 6 -6.28 30.04 -5.95
CA ALA A 6 -6.00 29.49 -4.62
C ALA A 6 -5.14 28.21 -4.71
N PHE A 7 -5.39 27.34 -5.69
CA PHE A 7 -4.60 26.12 -5.90
C PHE A 7 -3.14 26.42 -6.25
N ASP A 8 -2.89 27.29 -7.23
CA ASP A 8 -1.53 27.71 -7.63
C ASP A 8 -0.77 28.34 -6.45
N LYS A 9 -1.41 29.28 -5.76
CA LYS A 9 -0.82 29.93 -4.59
C LYS A 9 -0.49 28.93 -3.49
N LEU A 10 -1.37 27.98 -3.21
CA LEU A 10 -1.14 26.97 -2.17
C LEU A 10 0.03 26.05 -2.51
N ALA A 11 0.17 25.65 -3.79
CA ALA A 11 1.29 24.86 -4.25
C ALA A 11 2.64 25.56 -3.98
N TRP A 12 2.73 26.87 -4.23
CA TRP A 12 3.93 27.65 -3.92
C TRP A 12 4.18 27.79 -2.42
N LEU A 13 3.14 27.99 -1.61
CA LEU A 13 3.28 28.04 -0.15
C LEU A 13 3.81 26.72 0.40
N ILE A 14 3.32 25.59 -0.12
CA ILE A 14 3.79 24.24 0.27
C ILE A 14 5.26 24.07 -0.13
N ALA A 15 5.59 24.33 -1.40
CA ALA A 15 6.95 24.15 -1.92
C ALA A 15 7.99 25.00 -1.17
N LYS A 16 7.60 26.20 -0.72
CA LYS A 16 8.46 27.12 0.04
C LYS A 16 8.34 26.98 1.55
N ARG A 17 7.44 26.12 2.06
CA ARG A 17 7.11 25.97 3.48
C ARG A 17 6.77 27.29 4.16
N GLU A 18 5.90 28.08 3.52
CA GLU A 18 5.46 29.38 4.03
C GLU A 18 4.03 29.31 4.59
N LYS A 19 3.81 29.92 5.75
CA LYS A 19 2.49 30.01 6.40
C LYS A 19 1.88 28.61 6.59
N ILE A 20 0.64 28.38 6.15
CA ILE A 20 -0.02 27.08 6.20
C ILE A 20 0.69 26.02 5.33
N GLY A 21 1.48 26.45 4.34
CA GLY A 21 2.25 25.57 3.48
C GLY A 21 3.28 24.74 4.22
N ASP A 22 3.85 25.25 5.32
CA ASP A 22 4.78 24.47 6.16
C ASP A 22 4.12 23.23 6.76
N THR A 23 2.89 23.38 7.26
CA THR A 23 2.10 22.25 7.78
C THR A 23 1.66 21.30 6.68
N LEU A 24 1.22 21.82 5.53
CA LEU A 24 0.74 21.01 4.41
C LEU A 24 1.86 20.28 3.66
N ALA A 25 3.10 20.74 3.74
CA ALA A 25 4.27 20.09 3.15
C ALA A 25 4.62 18.75 3.81
N GLU A 26 4.06 18.43 4.98
CA GLU A 26 4.26 17.16 5.69
C GLU A 26 3.34 16.03 5.20
N GLY A 27 2.50 16.29 4.19
CA GLY A 27 1.49 15.35 3.68
C GLY A 27 0.18 15.42 4.47
N THR A 28 -0.88 14.86 3.90
CA THR A 28 -2.26 15.00 4.41
C THR A 28 -2.45 14.41 5.79
N TYR A 29 -1.82 13.26 6.08
CA TYR A 29 -1.89 12.60 7.38
C TYR A 29 -1.32 13.48 8.50
N ARG A 30 -0.06 13.90 8.37
CA ARG A 30 0.61 14.73 9.40
C ARG A 30 -0.03 16.12 9.49
N ALA A 31 -0.41 16.71 8.36
CA ALA A 31 -1.12 17.98 8.36
C ALA A 31 -2.45 17.89 9.12
N ALA A 32 -3.24 16.83 8.92
CA ALA A 32 -4.49 16.61 9.63
C ALA A 32 -4.27 16.49 11.15
N LEU A 33 -3.26 15.71 11.57
CA LEU A 33 -2.89 15.58 12.99
C LEU A 33 -2.48 16.92 13.60
N LYS A 34 -1.61 17.68 12.90
CA LYS A 34 -1.13 18.98 13.38
C LYS A 34 -2.26 20.00 13.50
N ILE A 35 -3.13 20.08 12.49
CA ILE A 35 -4.28 20.99 12.50
C ILE A 35 -5.27 20.58 13.61
N ALA A 36 -5.50 19.28 13.82
CA ALA A 36 -6.35 18.82 14.91
C ALA A 36 -5.81 19.27 16.27
N GLN A 37 -4.51 19.07 16.50
CA GLN A 37 -3.83 19.51 17.71
C GLN A 37 -3.95 21.02 17.91
N ASP A 38 -3.65 21.82 16.87
CA ASP A 38 -3.69 23.30 16.95
C ASP A 38 -5.10 23.85 17.19
N LYS A 39 -6.12 23.09 16.79
CA LYS A 39 -7.53 23.44 16.98
C LYS A 39 -8.14 22.81 18.23
N GLY A 40 -7.41 21.99 18.99
CA GLY A 40 -7.92 21.26 20.15
C GLY A 40 -9.00 20.24 19.78
N MET A 41 -8.93 19.66 18.58
CA MET A 41 -9.86 18.65 18.06
C MET A 41 -9.28 17.25 18.25
N ALA A 42 -10.14 16.24 18.30
CA ALA A 42 -9.68 14.86 18.24
C ALA A 42 -9.12 14.54 16.83
N PRO A 43 -7.99 13.81 16.71
CA PRO A 43 -7.39 13.47 15.42
C PRO A 43 -8.38 12.87 14.40
N GLU A 44 -9.27 12.00 14.87
CA GLU A 44 -10.25 11.27 14.05
C GLU A 44 -11.24 12.20 13.34
N GLU A 45 -11.51 13.37 13.92
CA GLU A 45 -12.42 14.37 13.34
C GLU A 45 -11.86 14.97 12.04
N LEU A 46 -10.54 15.05 11.91
CA LEU A 46 -9.85 15.55 10.72
C LEU A 46 -9.33 14.43 9.83
N LEU A 47 -8.84 13.32 10.40
CA LEU A 47 -8.30 12.19 9.63
C LEU A 47 -9.33 11.57 8.68
N LYS A 48 -10.64 11.65 8.97
CA LYS A 48 -11.69 11.21 8.03
C LYS A 48 -11.66 11.93 6.68
N TYR A 49 -11.05 13.11 6.60
CA TYR A 49 -10.87 13.86 5.35
C TYR A 49 -9.53 13.59 4.67
N ALA A 50 -8.56 12.98 5.36
CA ALA A 50 -7.29 12.57 4.78
C ALA A 50 -7.46 11.20 4.13
N VAL A 51 -7.51 11.16 2.79
CA VAL A 51 -7.67 9.92 2.03
C VAL A 51 -6.30 9.30 1.79
N HIS A 52 -5.87 8.46 2.73
CA HIS A 52 -4.55 7.82 2.72
C HIS A 52 -4.64 6.36 3.16
N VAL A 53 -3.61 5.58 2.87
CA VAL A 53 -3.32 4.33 3.58
C VAL A 53 -1.90 4.40 4.10
N LYS A 54 -1.76 4.22 5.42
CA LYS A 54 -0.47 4.29 6.12
C LYS A 54 0.32 5.57 5.80
N GLY A 55 -0.37 6.71 5.89
CA GLY A 55 0.20 8.04 5.69
C GLY A 55 0.50 8.44 4.25
N ILE A 56 0.31 7.55 3.27
CA ILE A 56 0.52 7.81 1.85
C ILE A 56 -0.82 8.05 1.17
N GLU A 57 -0.97 9.19 0.48
CA GLU A 57 -2.18 9.56 -0.25
C GLU A 57 -2.53 8.52 -1.33
N ILE A 58 -3.83 8.26 -1.49
CA ILE A 58 -4.33 7.37 -2.54
C ILE A 58 -4.17 8.04 -3.92
N GLY A 59 -3.77 7.23 -4.91
CA GLY A 59 -3.78 7.62 -6.32
C GLY A 59 -5.17 7.92 -6.88
N ALA A 60 -5.27 8.14 -8.20
CA ALA A 60 -6.53 8.52 -8.86
C ALA A 60 -7.51 7.36 -9.08
N HIS A 61 -7.49 6.32 -8.23
CA HIS A 61 -8.31 5.11 -8.34
C HIS A 61 -8.89 4.72 -6.98
N GLY A 62 -10.16 4.30 -6.96
CA GLY A 62 -10.82 3.81 -5.75
C GLY A 62 -11.33 2.39 -5.90
N THR A 63 -11.84 1.82 -4.81
CA THR A 63 -12.38 0.44 -4.80
C THR A 63 -13.91 0.40 -4.80
N ARG A 64 -14.58 1.55 -4.80
CA ARG A 64 -16.04 1.63 -4.57
C ARG A 64 -16.92 1.16 -5.72
N SER A 65 -16.42 1.24 -6.96
CA SER A 65 -17.23 0.97 -8.16
C SER A 65 -16.96 -0.40 -8.77
N ASP A 66 -15.88 -1.07 -8.35
CA ASP A 66 -15.29 -2.23 -9.02
C ASP A 66 -15.00 -2.07 -10.53
N ALA A 67 -15.08 -0.85 -11.07
CA ALA A 67 -14.76 -0.54 -12.46
C ALA A 67 -13.31 -0.05 -12.66
N ASP A 68 -12.67 0.42 -11.59
CA ASP A 68 -11.23 0.65 -11.54
C ASP A 68 -10.48 -0.69 -11.49
N TYR A 69 -9.18 -0.71 -11.81
CA TYR A 69 -8.36 -1.92 -11.65
C TYR A 69 -7.98 -2.21 -10.19
N THR A 70 -8.17 -1.24 -9.30
CA THR A 70 -7.96 -1.40 -7.86
C THR A 70 -9.24 -1.92 -7.23
N HIS A 71 -9.13 -3.02 -6.50
CA HIS A 71 -10.25 -3.72 -5.86
C HIS A 71 -9.93 -4.06 -4.42
N ASP A 72 -10.97 -4.22 -3.60
CA ASP A 72 -10.93 -4.81 -2.26
C ASP A 72 -9.70 -4.42 -1.43
N ILE A 73 -8.65 -5.26 -1.46
CA ILE A 73 -7.45 -5.15 -0.62
C ILE A 73 -6.29 -4.38 -1.26
N SER A 74 -6.49 -3.83 -2.47
CA SER A 74 -5.45 -3.16 -3.28
C SER A 74 -4.63 -2.15 -2.49
N TYR A 75 -5.27 -1.40 -1.60
CA TYR A 75 -4.60 -0.47 -0.70
C TYR A 75 -4.49 -1.03 0.73
N ALA A 76 -5.57 -1.64 1.26
CA ALA A 76 -5.62 -2.16 2.63
C ALA A 76 -4.41 -3.05 3.00
N ALA A 77 -4.05 -4.00 2.13
CA ALA A 77 -2.94 -4.93 2.35
C ALA A 77 -1.61 -4.44 1.74
N ASN A 78 -1.57 -3.26 1.11
CA ASN A 78 -0.38 -2.77 0.42
C ASN A 78 0.71 -2.37 1.43
N VAL A 79 1.90 -2.92 1.23
CA VAL A 79 3.10 -2.61 2.03
C VAL A 79 3.70 -1.24 1.70
N GLN A 80 3.25 -0.60 0.61
CA GLN A 80 3.65 0.73 0.17
C GLN A 80 2.62 1.82 0.50
N GLY A 81 1.58 1.50 1.29
CA GLY A 81 0.52 2.45 1.65
C GLY A 81 -0.46 2.70 0.49
N GLY A 82 -0.83 3.95 0.25
CA GLY A 82 -1.79 4.37 -0.78
C GLY A 82 -1.29 4.31 -2.23
N ASP A 83 -0.17 3.65 -2.50
CA ASP A 83 0.32 3.49 -3.88
C ASP A 83 -0.63 2.63 -4.72
N HIS A 84 -0.92 3.12 -5.93
CA HIS A 84 -1.76 2.44 -6.91
C HIS A 84 -0.93 1.70 -7.96
N THR A 85 0.36 2.03 -8.13
CA THR A 85 1.19 1.43 -9.18
C THR A 85 1.60 -0.01 -8.86
N SER A 86 1.74 -0.32 -7.57
CA SER A 86 2.13 -1.64 -7.04
C SER A 86 1.19 -2.11 -5.93
N VAL A 87 -0.06 -2.41 -6.30
CA VAL A 87 -1.13 -2.82 -5.37
C VAL A 87 -1.05 -4.29 -4.94
N ALA A 88 -1.60 -4.58 -3.76
CA ALA A 88 -1.78 -5.95 -3.29
C ALA A 88 -2.98 -6.61 -4.00
N VAL A 89 -2.85 -7.85 -4.45
CA VAL A 89 -3.93 -8.56 -5.16
C VAL A 89 -4.26 -9.88 -4.49
N ASP A 90 -3.33 -10.84 -4.48
CA ASP A 90 -3.59 -12.18 -3.95
C ASP A 90 -2.39 -12.83 -3.25
N GLY A 91 -1.23 -12.17 -3.19
CA GLY A 91 -0.03 -12.71 -2.58
C GLY A 91 0.80 -13.58 -3.54
N TYR A 92 0.45 -13.58 -4.84
CA TYR A 92 1.03 -14.49 -5.83
C TYR A 92 1.15 -13.87 -7.23
N SER A 93 0.05 -13.34 -7.77
CA SER A 93 -0.06 -12.78 -9.11
C SER A 93 0.69 -11.45 -9.22
N GLU A 94 0.56 -10.57 -8.23
CA GLU A 94 1.27 -9.28 -8.21
C GLU A 94 2.78 -9.45 -8.09
N LEU A 95 3.23 -10.57 -7.51
CA LEU A 95 4.65 -10.83 -7.27
C LEU A 95 5.46 -10.90 -8.57
N SER A 96 4.91 -11.50 -9.64
CA SER A 96 5.56 -11.56 -10.95
C SER A 96 5.13 -10.43 -11.90
N ALA A 97 4.37 -9.47 -11.40
CA ALA A 97 3.99 -8.25 -12.10
C ALA A 97 4.71 -7.07 -11.45
N ALA A 98 4.00 -6.20 -10.73
CA ALA A 98 4.51 -4.97 -10.14
C ALA A 98 5.78 -5.19 -9.30
N VAL A 99 5.80 -6.19 -8.41
CA VAL A 99 6.97 -6.47 -7.56
C VAL A 99 8.20 -6.86 -8.40
N PHE A 100 8.00 -7.60 -9.49
CA PHE A 100 9.07 -7.92 -10.42
C PHE A 100 9.53 -6.69 -11.19
N THR A 101 8.61 -5.93 -11.79
CA THR A 101 8.95 -4.75 -12.61
C THR A 101 9.66 -3.67 -11.81
N ASP A 102 9.24 -3.45 -10.57
CA ASP A 102 9.89 -2.50 -9.66
C ASP A 102 11.31 -2.95 -9.31
N SER A 103 11.50 -4.25 -9.07
CA SER A 103 12.82 -4.83 -8.78
C SER A 103 13.74 -4.82 -10.00
N ALA A 104 13.20 -5.07 -11.19
CA ALA A 104 13.93 -5.06 -12.45
C ALA A 104 14.14 -3.64 -13.00
N VAL A 105 13.45 -2.64 -12.43
CA VAL A 105 13.42 -1.24 -12.88
C VAL A 105 12.97 -1.16 -14.35
N ILE A 106 11.86 -1.84 -14.65
CA ILE A 106 11.21 -1.83 -15.96
C ILE A 106 9.86 -1.15 -15.80
N CYS A 107 9.50 -0.26 -16.73
CA CYS A 107 8.19 0.37 -16.71
C CYS A 107 7.08 -0.70 -16.79
N ASN A 108 6.13 -0.66 -15.85
CA ASN A 108 5.02 -1.62 -15.81
C ASN A 108 4.16 -1.60 -17.10
N PHE A 109 4.14 -0.49 -17.83
CA PHE A 109 3.44 -0.41 -19.13
C PHE A 109 4.09 -1.27 -20.21
N CYS A 110 5.38 -1.59 -20.09
CA CYS A 110 6.04 -2.54 -21.00
C CYS A 110 5.62 -3.99 -20.74
N PHE A 111 4.92 -4.27 -19.64
CA PHE A 111 4.41 -5.60 -19.28
C PHE A 111 3.01 -5.86 -19.84
N TYR A 112 2.25 -4.83 -20.21
CA TYR A 112 0.87 -5.00 -20.69
C TYR A 112 0.83 -5.66 -22.07
N GLY A 113 0.06 -6.74 -22.18
CA GLY A 113 -0.06 -7.52 -23.40
C GLY A 113 1.16 -8.39 -23.72
N VAL A 114 2.18 -8.40 -22.88
CA VAL A 114 3.39 -9.22 -23.05
C VAL A 114 3.28 -10.48 -22.18
N PRO A 115 3.50 -11.69 -22.73
CA PRO A 115 3.55 -12.90 -21.94
C PRO A 115 4.64 -12.82 -20.86
N GLN A 116 4.29 -13.03 -19.60
CA GLN A 116 5.24 -12.92 -18.49
C GLN A 116 6.44 -13.85 -18.66
N GLU A 117 6.25 -15.07 -19.18
CA GLU A 117 7.37 -16.01 -19.41
C GLU A 117 8.46 -15.40 -20.30
N LEU A 118 8.07 -14.67 -21.36
CA LEU A 118 9.03 -13.99 -22.23
C LEU A 118 9.84 -12.95 -21.46
N VAL A 119 9.21 -12.21 -20.54
CA VAL A 119 9.92 -11.22 -19.73
C VAL A 119 10.92 -11.88 -18.79
N PHE A 120 10.55 -13.01 -18.17
CA PHE A 120 11.45 -13.78 -17.32
C PHE A 120 12.59 -14.43 -18.12
N ASP A 121 12.34 -14.87 -19.37
CA ASP A 121 13.37 -15.34 -20.29
C ASP A 121 14.38 -14.24 -20.62
N TYR A 122 13.91 -13.01 -20.89
CA TYR A 122 14.79 -11.84 -21.07
C TYR A 122 15.61 -11.57 -19.81
N ALA A 123 14.97 -11.57 -18.63
CA ALA A 123 15.66 -11.32 -17.37
C ALA A 123 16.78 -12.35 -17.12
N LYS A 124 16.49 -13.63 -17.39
CA LYS A 124 17.49 -14.71 -17.34
C LYS A 124 18.60 -14.53 -18.36
N ALA A 125 18.27 -14.17 -19.61
CA ALA A 125 19.25 -13.97 -20.68
C ALA A 125 20.20 -12.79 -20.41
N ILE A 126 19.67 -11.69 -19.85
CA ILE A 126 20.44 -10.47 -19.55
C ILE A 126 21.32 -10.66 -18.32
N THR A 127 20.75 -11.21 -17.23
CA THR A 127 21.45 -11.29 -15.93
C THR A 127 22.32 -12.53 -15.79
N GLY A 128 22.03 -13.59 -16.55
CA GLY A 128 22.61 -14.93 -16.37
C GLY A 128 22.11 -15.64 -15.11
N PHE A 129 21.26 -15.03 -14.29
CA PHE A 129 20.71 -15.64 -13.09
C PHE A 129 19.60 -16.65 -13.44
N PRO A 130 19.46 -17.75 -12.67
CA PRO A 130 18.42 -18.75 -12.89
C PRO A 130 17.06 -18.26 -12.36
N ILE A 131 16.59 -17.12 -12.88
CA ILE A 131 15.31 -16.52 -12.53
C ILE A 131 14.23 -17.21 -13.36
N THR A 132 13.17 -17.66 -12.69
CA THR A 132 11.95 -18.16 -13.33
C THR A 132 10.75 -17.49 -12.66
N ARG A 133 9.64 -17.38 -13.38
CA ARG A 133 8.40 -16.82 -12.84
C ARG A 133 7.94 -17.56 -11.59
N GLU A 134 7.98 -18.89 -11.61
CA GLU A 134 7.58 -19.73 -10.47
C GLU A 134 8.46 -19.46 -9.24
N LYS A 135 9.79 -19.48 -9.39
CA LYS A 135 10.70 -19.19 -8.29
C LYS A 135 10.54 -17.76 -7.79
N TRP A 136 10.23 -16.84 -8.70
CA TRP A 136 9.97 -15.46 -8.33
C TRP A 136 8.72 -15.35 -7.45
N ARG A 137 7.60 -15.93 -7.86
CA ARG A 137 6.35 -15.92 -7.08
C ARG A 137 6.44 -16.65 -5.75
N THR A 138 7.32 -17.65 -5.64
CA THR A 138 7.39 -18.50 -4.42
C THR A 138 8.51 -18.13 -3.46
N VAL A 139 9.52 -17.37 -3.91
CA VAL A 139 10.70 -17.04 -3.11
C VAL A 139 11.08 -15.56 -3.18
N ASN A 140 11.39 -15.02 -4.37
CA ASN A 140 11.93 -13.65 -4.47
C ASN A 140 10.88 -12.58 -4.16
N GLY A 141 9.70 -12.67 -4.79
CA GLY A 141 8.57 -11.77 -4.54
C GLY A 141 8.11 -11.78 -3.08
N PRO A 142 7.80 -12.96 -2.48
CA PRO A 142 7.39 -13.02 -1.08
C PRO A 142 8.48 -12.51 -0.14
N ARG A 143 9.78 -12.75 -0.42
CA ARG A 143 10.90 -12.18 0.36
C ARG A 143 10.85 -10.65 0.36
N ILE A 144 10.68 -10.03 -0.79
CA ILE A 144 10.64 -8.57 -0.93
C ILE A 144 9.44 -7.99 -0.16
N VAL A 145 8.24 -8.50 -0.43
CA VAL A 145 7.00 -8.01 0.21
C VAL A 145 7.01 -8.28 1.72
N THR A 146 7.55 -9.42 2.16
CA THR A 146 7.70 -9.75 3.59
C THR A 146 8.70 -8.84 4.28
N LEU A 147 9.82 -8.50 3.63
CA LEU A 147 10.78 -7.53 4.17
C LEU A 147 10.14 -6.14 4.28
N GLN A 148 9.43 -5.69 3.24
CA GLN A 148 8.69 -4.42 3.26
C GLN A 148 7.65 -4.40 4.38
N ARG A 149 6.87 -5.49 4.54
CA ARG A 149 5.91 -5.66 5.63
C ARG A 149 6.56 -5.57 7.00
N ALA A 150 7.68 -6.27 7.20
CA ALA A 150 8.41 -6.23 8.47
C ALA A 150 8.87 -4.81 8.80
N LEU A 151 9.46 -4.09 7.85
CA LEU A 151 9.89 -2.70 8.04
C LEU A 151 8.71 -1.77 8.33
N LEU A 152 7.58 -1.94 7.63
CA LEU A 152 6.36 -1.18 7.85
C LEU A 152 5.80 -1.36 9.27
N LEU A 153 5.83 -2.59 9.79
CA LEU A 153 5.41 -2.91 11.16
C LEU A 153 6.42 -2.46 12.23
N LEU A 154 7.70 -2.42 11.90
CA LEU A 154 8.72 -1.82 12.77
C LEU A 154 8.54 -0.30 12.88
N GLY A 155 7.88 0.33 11.90
CA GLY A 155 7.52 1.74 11.93
C GLY A 155 8.71 2.67 11.71
N GLY A 156 8.39 3.96 11.71
CA GLY A 156 9.35 5.06 11.60
C GLY A 156 9.66 5.72 12.95
N PRO A 157 10.43 6.82 12.94
CA PRO A 157 10.76 7.57 14.16
C PRO A 157 9.54 8.21 14.84
N ASP A 158 8.49 8.52 14.08
CA ASP A 158 7.33 9.31 14.51
C ASP A 158 5.97 8.63 14.26
N VAL A 159 5.93 7.57 13.43
CA VAL A 159 4.69 6.88 13.07
C VAL A 159 4.88 5.36 13.15
N ILE A 160 3.91 4.69 13.78
CA ILE A 160 3.83 3.24 13.89
C ILE A 160 2.41 2.85 13.47
N TRP A 161 2.31 1.81 12.64
CA TRP A 161 1.03 1.29 12.16
C TRP A 161 0.60 0.08 12.99
N GLU A 162 -0.64 0.09 13.43
CA GLU A 162 -1.29 -1.01 14.12
C GLU A 162 -1.84 -2.00 13.08
N PRO A 163 -1.39 -3.26 13.07
CA PRO A 163 -1.91 -4.27 12.17
C PRO A 163 -3.44 -4.42 12.30
N ILE A 164 -4.09 -4.83 11.21
CA ILE A 164 -5.57 -4.95 11.09
C ILE A 164 -6.31 -3.62 11.11
N LYS A 165 -5.99 -2.72 12.04
CA LYS A 165 -6.56 -1.38 12.12
C LYS A 165 -6.11 -0.50 10.95
N ASP A 166 -4.80 -0.48 10.67
CA ASP A 166 -4.21 0.34 9.60
C ASP A 166 -3.98 -0.44 8.30
N ASP A 167 -4.31 -1.74 8.29
CA ASP A 167 -4.41 -2.58 7.10
C ASP A 167 -5.81 -2.53 6.49
N ASP A 168 -6.39 -1.34 6.42
CA ASP A 168 -7.75 -1.12 5.91
C ASP A 168 -7.74 -0.01 4.85
N ASN A 169 -8.79 0.03 4.04
CA ASN A 169 -9.02 1.11 3.09
C ASN A 169 -9.39 2.41 3.82
N PRO A 170 -9.24 3.58 3.17
CA PRO A 170 -9.74 4.84 3.72
C PRO A 170 -11.23 4.70 4.07
N PRO A 171 -11.71 5.18 5.23
CA PRO A 171 -13.11 5.00 5.66
C PRO A 171 -14.14 5.45 4.61
N ARG A 172 -13.80 6.49 3.83
CA ARG A 172 -14.62 7.01 2.73
C ARG A 172 -14.91 5.99 1.62
N PHE A 173 -14.12 4.93 1.50
CA PHE A 173 -14.34 3.86 0.52
C PHE A 173 -15.48 2.91 0.94
N TYR A 174 -15.93 2.99 2.19
CA TYR A 174 -17.10 2.29 2.70
C TYR A 174 -18.38 3.13 2.66
N GLU A 175 -18.27 4.39 2.23
CA GLU A 175 -19.43 5.25 1.97
C GLU A 175 -19.93 5.08 0.53
N PRO A 176 -21.25 4.99 0.30
CA PRO A 176 -21.83 4.87 -1.04
C PRO A 176 -21.42 6.00 -1.98
N LEU A 177 -21.18 5.67 -3.26
CA LEU A 177 -20.95 6.67 -4.29
C LEU A 177 -22.18 7.58 -4.44
N PRO A 178 -22.00 8.92 -4.36
CA PRO A 178 -23.14 9.85 -4.30
C PRO A 178 -23.84 10.05 -5.65
N SER A 179 -23.14 9.80 -6.76
CA SER A 179 -23.60 10.08 -8.13
C SER A 179 -22.83 9.27 -9.16
N GLY A 180 -23.24 9.35 -10.43
CA GLY A 180 -22.59 8.65 -11.54
C GLY A 180 -23.20 7.28 -11.84
N PRO A 181 -22.59 6.51 -12.77
CA PRO A 181 -23.13 5.22 -13.23
C PRO A 181 -23.17 4.14 -12.14
N TYR A 182 -22.28 4.23 -11.15
CA TYR A 182 -22.15 3.31 -10.00
C TYR A 182 -22.71 3.93 -8.71
N LYS A 183 -23.72 4.81 -8.82
CA LYS A 183 -24.31 5.48 -7.65
C LYS A 183 -24.87 4.45 -6.67
N GLY A 184 -24.49 4.56 -5.40
CA GLY A 184 -24.90 3.65 -4.34
C GLY A 184 -23.88 2.56 -4.05
N ASP A 185 -22.95 2.30 -4.97
CA ASP A 185 -21.93 1.28 -4.80
C ASP A 185 -20.88 1.70 -3.76
N THR A 186 -20.33 0.72 -3.07
CA THR A 186 -19.35 0.89 -2.01
C THR A 186 -18.44 -0.32 -1.96
N THR A 187 -17.28 -0.18 -1.34
CA THR A 187 -16.40 -1.33 -1.09
C THR A 187 -17.05 -2.26 -0.07
N ASP A 188 -17.08 -3.57 -0.31
CA ASP A 188 -17.60 -4.53 0.68
C ASP A 188 -16.55 -4.80 1.76
N LYS A 189 -16.81 -4.29 2.97
CA LYS A 189 -15.92 -4.46 4.13
C LYS A 189 -15.67 -5.92 4.49
N LYS A 190 -16.66 -6.80 4.36
CA LYS A 190 -16.49 -8.23 4.67
C LYS A 190 -15.54 -8.89 3.67
N VAL A 191 -15.69 -8.57 2.39
CA VAL A 191 -14.80 -9.07 1.33
C VAL A 191 -13.37 -8.58 1.56
N VAL A 192 -13.18 -7.31 1.96
CA VAL A 192 -11.85 -6.78 2.33
C VAL A 192 -11.25 -7.57 3.49
N GLU A 193 -12.00 -7.80 4.56
CA GLU A 193 -11.55 -8.55 5.73
C GLU A 193 -11.16 -10.00 5.37
N GLU A 194 -11.99 -10.69 4.60
CA GLU A 194 -11.76 -12.07 4.14
C GLU A 194 -10.54 -12.16 3.22
N LYS A 195 -10.49 -11.35 2.16
CA LYS A 195 -9.38 -11.36 1.18
C LYS A 195 -8.05 -10.95 1.81
N ARG A 196 -8.07 -10.04 2.79
CA ARG A 196 -6.85 -9.63 3.50
C ARG A 196 -6.27 -10.80 4.31
N LEU A 197 -7.13 -11.58 4.98
CA LEU A 197 -6.68 -12.78 5.69
C LEU A 197 -6.13 -13.83 4.72
N SER A 198 -6.80 -14.06 3.58
CA SER A 198 -6.26 -14.96 2.53
C SER A 198 -4.93 -14.48 1.95
N TYR A 199 -4.75 -13.17 1.80
CA TYR A 199 -3.49 -12.57 1.36
C TYR A 199 -2.37 -12.81 2.38
N PHE A 200 -2.64 -12.61 3.67
CA PHE A 200 -1.70 -12.92 4.74
C PHE A 200 -1.33 -14.40 4.77
N GLU A 201 -2.31 -15.29 4.67
CA GLU A 201 -2.09 -16.74 4.63
C GLU A 201 -1.21 -17.14 3.43
N THR A 202 -1.51 -16.60 2.24
CA THR A 202 -0.76 -16.88 1.01
C THR A 202 0.72 -16.53 1.14
N LEU A 203 1.03 -15.41 1.80
CA LEU A 203 2.40 -14.97 2.06
C LEU A 203 3.05 -15.65 3.29
N GLY A 204 2.31 -16.51 3.99
CA GLY A 204 2.80 -17.19 5.20
C GLY A 204 2.90 -16.27 6.41
N TRP A 205 2.02 -15.29 6.52
CA TRP A 205 1.88 -14.41 7.67
C TRP A 205 0.76 -14.92 8.59
N ASP A 206 0.75 -14.49 9.84
CA ASP A 206 -0.35 -14.81 10.78
C ASP A 206 -1.60 -13.95 10.51
N GLU A 207 -2.66 -14.18 11.29
CA GLU A 207 -3.94 -13.50 11.16
C GLU A 207 -3.87 -11.99 11.43
N PHE A 208 -2.78 -11.50 12.04
CA PHE A 208 -2.49 -10.08 12.23
C PHE A 208 -1.58 -9.53 11.10
N GLY A 209 -1.28 -10.34 10.08
CA GLY A 209 -0.40 -9.98 8.98
C GLY A 209 1.05 -9.84 9.41
N ILE A 210 1.47 -10.49 10.50
CA ILE A 210 2.87 -10.52 10.94
C ILE A 210 3.53 -11.75 10.33
N PRO A 211 4.63 -11.61 9.57
CA PRO A 211 5.35 -12.73 8.98
C PRO A 211 5.72 -13.81 10.00
N LYS A 212 5.34 -15.08 9.78
CA LYS A 212 5.66 -16.18 10.72
C LYS A 212 7.17 -16.48 10.76
N LYS A 213 7.65 -17.06 11.85
CA LYS A 213 9.09 -17.38 12.04
C LYS A 213 9.61 -18.32 10.96
N GLU A 214 8.85 -19.36 10.67
CA GLU A 214 9.12 -20.34 9.62
C GLU A 214 9.15 -19.69 8.23
N THR A 215 8.29 -18.71 7.98
CA THR A 215 8.27 -17.93 6.73
C THR A 215 9.53 -17.08 6.61
N LEU A 216 9.94 -16.40 7.69
CA LEU A 216 11.20 -15.64 7.71
C LEU A 216 12.41 -16.55 7.44
N VAL A 217 12.46 -17.75 8.01
CA VAL A 217 13.52 -18.72 7.73
C VAL A 217 13.49 -19.18 6.27
N LYS A 218 12.31 -19.56 5.75
CA LYS A 218 12.12 -20.01 4.35
C LYS A 218 12.56 -18.93 3.35
N LEU A 219 12.31 -17.67 3.66
CA LEU A 219 12.62 -16.53 2.81
C LEU A 219 14.02 -15.95 3.05
N ASP A 220 14.86 -16.58 3.88
CA ASP A 220 16.21 -16.07 4.23
C ASP A 220 16.20 -14.67 4.85
N LEU A 221 15.22 -14.45 5.74
CA LEU A 221 14.98 -13.21 6.50
C LEU A 221 15.00 -13.44 8.02
N LYS A 222 15.58 -14.55 8.48
CA LYS A 222 15.59 -14.97 9.89
C LYS A 222 16.15 -13.90 10.84
N ASP A 223 17.06 -13.06 10.36
CA ASP A 223 17.71 -12.01 11.15
C ASP A 223 16.74 -10.89 11.56
N LEU A 224 15.59 -10.78 10.88
CA LEU A 224 14.52 -9.85 11.27
C LEU A 224 13.81 -10.28 12.57
N GLU A 225 13.88 -11.55 12.95
CA GLU A 225 13.11 -12.07 14.09
C GLU A 225 13.48 -11.37 15.40
N SER A 226 14.75 -11.00 15.60
CA SER A 226 15.16 -10.24 16.79
C SER A 226 14.49 -8.88 16.86
N SER A 227 14.37 -8.17 15.73
CA SER A 227 13.73 -6.85 15.65
C SER A 227 12.22 -6.94 15.78
N MET A 228 11.61 -8.01 15.24
CA MET A 228 10.18 -8.22 15.24
C MET A 228 9.65 -8.83 16.54
N ARG A 229 10.51 -9.21 17.50
CA ARG A 229 10.12 -9.88 18.76
C ARG A 229 8.99 -9.16 19.50
N ARG A 230 8.98 -7.82 19.49
CA ARG A 230 7.97 -6.99 20.16
C ARG A 230 6.57 -7.09 19.54
N LEU A 231 6.48 -7.57 18.30
CA LEU A 231 5.23 -7.74 17.56
C LEU A 231 4.61 -9.11 17.82
N ARG A 232 5.36 -10.05 18.42
CA ARG A 232 4.87 -11.40 18.72
C ARG A 232 3.96 -11.35 19.96
N HIS A 233 2.82 -12.01 19.87
CA HIS A 233 1.90 -12.26 20.99
C HIS A 233 2.33 -13.50 21.78
#